data_AF-A0A015N161-F1
#
_entry.id   AF-A0A015N161-F1
#
_cell.length_a   1.000
_cell.length_b   1.000
_cell.length_c   1.000
_cell.angle_alpha   90.00
_cell.angle_beta   90.00
_cell.angle_gamma   90.00
#
_symmetry.space_group_name_H-M   'P 1'
#
loop_
_entity.id
_entity.type
_entity.pdbx_description
1 polymer ?
#
loop_
_entity_poly.entity_id
_entity_poly.type
_entity_poly.pdbx_seq_one_letter_code
_entity_poly.pdbx_strand_id
1 'polypeptide(L)'
;MERLEEEGYLRLYISLETIETDGKILFWTIFSDYLVRTAPEYIKDQIKLVMISLICFQEGGEKQVILFIDEYDIMYRANDETISSFLRIVRNVKARKEEYAIWSINIVGPFSILHLSSKEVTTSPFNVYRSFQTPNFTQEQVQFLFKEYANNH
;
A
#
# COMPACT_ATOMS: atom_id res chain seq x y z
N MET A 1 11.61 10.67 2.75
CA MET A 1 10.40 10.67 1.90
C MET A 1 10.57 11.64 0.73
N GLU A 2 11.07 12.86 0.93
CA GLU A 2 11.35 13.85 -0.14
C GLU A 2 12.35 13.37 -1.20
N ARG A 3 13.38 12.60 -0.81
CA ARG A 3 14.40 12.07 -1.73
C ARG A 3 13.87 11.21 -2.89
N LEU A 4 12.71 10.56 -2.75
CA LEU A 4 12.16 9.71 -3.82
C LEU A 4 11.61 10.55 -4.98
N GLU A 5 11.00 11.69 -4.67
CA GLU A 5 10.45 12.60 -5.68
C GLU A 5 11.58 13.33 -6.42
N GLU A 6 12.67 13.65 -5.72
CA GLU A 6 13.91 14.19 -6.30
C GLU A 6 14.58 13.18 -7.26
N GLU A 7 14.49 11.89 -6.96
CA GLU A 7 14.99 10.80 -7.81
C GLU A 7 14.01 10.43 -8.96
N GLY A 8 12.90 11.16 -9.11
CA GLY A 8 11.96 11.01 -10.22
C GLY A 8 10.86 9.95 -10.03
N TYR A 9 10.76 9.37 -8.83
CA TYR A 9 9.71 8.39 -8.50
C TYR A 9 8.39 9.08 -8.17
N LEU A 10 7.28 8.52 -8.68
CA LEU A 10 5.95 8.90 -8.22
C LEU A 10 5.60 8.08 -6.98
N ARG A 11 5.44 8.75 -5.84
CA ARG A 11 5.01 8.12 -4.61
C ARG A 11 3.49 8.11 -4.51
N LEU A 12 2.91 6.93 -4.38
CA LEU A 12 1.51 6.75 -4.00
C LEU A 12 1.45 6.18 -2.59
N TYR A 13 0.55 6.71 -1.78
CA TYR A 13 0.33 6.27 -0.41
C TYR A 13 -1.15 5.99 -0.21
N ILE A 14 -1.47 4.87 0.42
CA ILE A 14 -2.83 4.51 0.82
C ILE A 14 -2.79 3.87 2.20
N SER A 15 -3.67 4.29 3.11
CA SER A 15 -3.99 3.54 4.32
C SER A 15 -5.28 2.75 4.08
N LEU A 16 -5.31 1.50 4.54
CA LEU A 16 -6.51 0.67 4.48
C LEU A 16 -7.53 0.98 5.59
N GLU A 17 -7.24 1.87 6.55
CA GLU A 17 -8.10 2.17 7.72
C GLU A 17 -9.57 2.38 7.37
N THR A 18 -9.76 3.11 6.27
CA THR A 18 -11.06 3.62 5.83
C THR A 18 -11.65 2.79 4.69
N ILE A 19 -10.98 1.71 4.28
CA ILE A 19 -11.39 0.91 3.12
C ILE A 19 -12.27 -0.24 3.59
N GLU A 20 -13.51 -0.25 3.11
CA GLU A 20 -14.41 -1.39 3.29
C GLU A 20 -13.83 -2.61 2.60
N THR A 21 -13.55 -3.66 3.38
CA THR A 21 -12.98 -4.92 2.88
C THR A 21 -14.03 -5.98 2.53
N ASP A 22 -15.30 -5.69 2.80
CA ASP A 22 -16.41 -6.59 2.57
C ASP A 22 -16.91 -6.48 1.13
N GLY A 23 -16.28 -7.27 0.28
CA GLY A 23 -16.67 -7.44 -1.12
C GLY A 23 -15.62 -6.91 -2.08
N LYS A 24 -15.15 -7.80 -2.97
CA LYS A 24 -14.08 -7.53 -3.94
C LYS A 24 -14.34 -6.25 -4.76
N ILE A 25 -15.56 -6.06 -5.24
CA ILE A 25 -15.90 -4.91 -6.09
C ILE A 25 -15.80 -3.60 -5.30
N LEU A 26 -16.37 -3.57 -4.10
CA LEU A 26 -16.38 -2.38 -3.26
C LEU A 26 -14.96 -2.03 -2.80
N PHE A 27 -14.19 -3.02 -2.34
CA PHE A 27 -12.78 -2.87 -1.98
C PHE A 27 -11.99 -2.20 -3.11
N TRP A 28 -12.04 -2.74 -4.34
CA TRP A 28 -11.28 -2.17 -5.45
C TRP A 28 -11.81 -0.81 -5.91
N THR A 29 -13.11 -0.56 -5.78
CA THR A 29 -13.69 0.75 -6.11
C THR A 29 -13.14 1.82 -5.17
N ILE A 30 -13.19 1.57 -3.86
CA ILE A 30 -12.68 2.49 -2.84
C ILE A 30 -11.16 2.65 -3.00
N PHE A 31 -10.42 1.54 -3.14
CA PHE A 31 -8.97 1.57 -3.33
C PHE A 31 -8.57 2.41 -4.56
N SER A 32 -9.28 2.24 -5.69
CA SER A 32 -9.06 3.05 -6.91
C SER A 32 -9.30 4.53 -6.64
N ASP A 33 -10.43 4.86 -6.02
CA ASP A 33 -10.80 6.25 -5.73
C ASP A 33 -9.76 6.93 -4.83
N TYR A 34 -9.20 6.22 -3.85
CA TYR A 34 -8.12 6.72 -3.00
C TYR A 34 -6.83 6.99 -3.78
N LEU A 35 -6.44 6.10 -4.68
CA LEU A 35 -5.27 6.33 -5.53
C LEU A 35 -5.45 7.57 -6.41
N VAL A 36 -6.61 7.69 -7.08
CA VAL A 36 -6.94 8.85 -7.93
C VAL A 36 -6.84 10.15 -7.13
N ARG A 37 -7.41 10.18 -5.91
CA ARG A 37 -7.35 11.36 -5.03
C ARG A 37 -5.94 11.73 -4.58
N THR A 38 -5.06 10.74 -4.44
CA THR A 38 -3.68 10.95 -3.98
C THR A 38 -2.79 11.51 -5.09
N ALA A 39 -3.13 11.26 -6.35
CA ALA A 39 -2.34 11.68 -7.51
C ALA A 39 -3.21 12.04 -8.72
N PRO A 40 -4.12 13.04 -8.60
CA PRO A 40 -5.11 13.35 -9.63
C PRO A 40 -4.46 13.87 -10.93
N GLU A 41 -3.29 14.49 -10.83
CA GLU A 41 -2.53 14.99 -11.98
C GLU A 41 -1.97 13.87 -12.85
N TYR A 42 -1.78 12.68 -12.26
CA TYR A 42 -1.18 11.51 -12.90
C TYR A 42 -2.24 10.48 -13.33
N ILE A 43 -3.43 10.53 -12.72
CA ILE A 43 -4.49 9.54 -12.87
C ILE A 43 -5.74 10.24 -13.44
N LYS A 44 -5.90 10.20 -14.77
CA LYS A 44 -7.04 10.84 -15.46
C LYS A 44 -8.33 9.99 -15.36
N ASP A 45 -9.48 10.65 -15.29
CA ASP A 45 -10.85 10.16 -14.99
C ASP A 45 -11.40 8.89 -15.70
N GLN A 46 -10.71 8.27 -16.66
CA GLN A 46 -11.27 7.15 -17.46
C GLN A 46 -11.07 5.75 -16.85
N ILE A 47 -10.78 5.66 -15.55
CA ILE A 47 -10.17 4.48 -14.92
C ILE A 47 -11.09 3.90 -13.84
N LYS A 48 -12.41 4.03 -13.99
CA LYS A 48 -13.34 3.62 -12.91
C LYS A 48 -13.58 2.11 -12.77
N LEU A 49 -12.98 1.24 -13.59
CA LEU A 49 -13.26 -0.20 -13.49
C LEU A 49 -12.12 -1.19 -13.79
N VAL A 50 -10.89 -0.73 -14.06
CA VAL A 50 -9.78 -1.64 -14.44
C VAL A 50 -8.51 -1.24 -13.70
N MET A 51 -8.46 -1.60 -12.42
CA MET A 51 -7.39 -1.21 -11.49
C MET A 51 -6.01 -1.85 -11.77
N ILE A 52 -5.86 -2.59 -12.86
CA ILE A 52 -4.59 -3.20 -13.29
C ILE A 52 -4.06 -2.55 -14.58
N SER A 53 -4.93 -1.99 -15.44
CA SER A 53 -4.52 -1.50 -16.77
C SER A 53 -3.99 -0.07 -16.79
N LEU A 54 -3.94 0.64 -15.64
CA LEU A 54 -3.58 2.07 -15.59
C LEU A 54 -2.45 2.41 -14.64
N ILE A 55 -1.83 1.38 -14.12
CA ILE A 55 -0.39 1.42 -13.88
C ILE A 55 0.34 1.02 -15.18
N CYS A 56 -0.36 0.61 -16.23
CA CYS A 56 0.23 0.58 -17.56
C CYS A 56 0.29 2.02 -18.07
N PHE A 57 1.53 2.49 -18.29
CA PHE A 57 1.90 3.51 -19.27
C PHE A 57 1.02 4.77 -19.35
N GLN A 58 1.56 5.90 -18.88
CA GLN A 58 1.48 7.06 -19.78
C GLN A 58 2.44 6.80 -20.94
N GLU A 59 1.94 6.86 -22.17
CA GLU A 59 2.77 7.12 -23.32
C GLU A 59 3.62 8.38 -23.01
N GLY A 60 4.93 8.19 -22.80
CA GLY A 60 5.89 9.28 -22.69
C GLY A 60 6.41 9.66 -21.29
N GLY A 61 6.43 8.76 -20.30
CA GLY A 61 7.08 9.08 -19.02
C GLY A 61 7.69 7.89 -18.26
N GLU A 62 9.01 7.91 -18.10
CA GLU A 62 9.86 6.96 -17.34
C GLU A 62 9.60 6.95 -15.81
N LYS A 63 8.44 7.40 -15.32
CA LYS A 63 8.22 7.54 -13.88
C LYS A 63 7.88 6.20 -13.25
N GLN A 64 8.84 5.68 -12.50
CA GLN A 64 8.72 4.50 -11.66
C GLN A 64 7.81 4.83 -10.46
N VAL A 65 6.69 4.11 -10.32
CA VAL A 65 5.73 4.29 -9.22
C VAL A 65 6.16 3.46 -8.01
N ILE A 66 6.19 4.08 -6.84
CA ILE A 66 6.37 3.41 -5.55
C ILE A 66 5.06 3.51 -4.79
N LEU A 67 4.41 2.37 -4.56
CA LEU A 67 3.16 2.28 -3.82
C LEU A 67 3.46 1.89 -2.37
N PHE A 68 2.98 2.71 -1.42
CA PHE A 68 2.96 2.42 0.00
C PHE A 68 1.53 2.09 0.44
N ILE A 69 1.35 0.95 1.09
CA ILE A 69 0.08 0.50 1.66
C ILE A 69 0.28 0.34 3.16
N ASP A 70 -0.36 1.20 3.95
CA ASP A 70 -0.36 1.12 5.41
C ASP A 70 -1.61 0.40 5.94
N GLU A 71 -1.54 -0.05 7.19
CA GLU A 71 -2.61 -0.76 7.90
C GLU A 71 -3.10 -2.02 7.18
N TYR A 72 -2.15 -2.74 6.59
CA TYR A 72 -2.46 -3.92 5.79
C TYR A 72 -3.10 -5.07 6.57
N ASP A 73 -2.97 -5.08 7.90
CA ASP A 73 -3.64 -6.04 8.76
C ASP A 73 -5.18 -5.97 8.68
N ILE A 74 -5.76 -4.89 8.17
CA ILE A 74 -7.20 -4.82 7.87
C ILE A 74 -7.61 -5.89 6.86
N MET A 75 -6.72 -6.32 5.97
CA MET A 75 -6.99 -7.41 5.03
C MET A 75 -7.29 -8.75 5.70
N TYR A 76 -6.96 -8.95 6.99
CA TYR A 76 -7.39 -10.13 7.74
C TYR A 76 -8.90 -10.20 7.97
N ARG A 77 -9.59 -9.05 7.89
CA ARG A 77 -11.05 -8.96 8.03
C ARG A 77 -11.76 -9.16 6.69
N ALA A 78 -11.03 -9.04 5.58
CA ALA A 78 -11.57 -9.19 4.24
C ALA A 78 -12.01 -10.63 3.97
N ASN A 79 -12.95 -10.79 3.04
CA ASN A 79 -13.32 -12.13 2.56
C ASN A 79 -12.22 -12.74 1.66
N ASP A 80 -12.24 -14.07 1.54
CA ASP A 80 -11.23 -14.85 0.80
C ASP A 80 -11.09 -14.40 -0.67
N GLU A 81 -12.20 -13.98 -1.28
CA GLU A 81 -12.22 -13.49 -2.65
C GLU A 81 -11.41 -12.18 -2.79
N THR A 82 -11.58 -11.25 -1.85
CA THR A 82 -10.87 -9.96 -1.82
C THR A 82 -9.38 -10.17 -1.56
N ILE A 83 -9.04 -11.01 -0.58
CA ILE A 83 -7.65 -11.38 -0.28
C ILE A 83 -7.00 -12.05 -1.49
N SER A 84 -7.65 -13.06 -2.09
CA SER A 84 -7.16 -13.74 -3.29
C SER A 84 -6.93 -12.77 -4.44
N SER A 85 -7.91 -11.91 -4.71
CA SER A 85 -7.82 -10.90 -5.76
C SER A 85 -6.63 -9.98 -5.55
N PHE A 86 -6.43 -9.48 -4.33
CA PHE A 86 -5.32 -8.59 -4.00
C PHE A 86 -3.97 -9.27 -4.20
N LEU A 87 -3.80 -10.46 -3.60
CA LEU A 87 -2.54 -11.20 -3.68
C LEU A 87 -2.20 -11.61 -5.12
N ARG A 88 -3.20 -11.95 -5.94
CA ARG A 88 -3.02 -12.23 -7.38
C ARG A 88 -2.49 -11.02 -8.14
N ILE A 89 -3.00 -9.82 -7.85
CA ILE A 89 -2.51 -8.58 -8.49
C ILE A 89 -1.07 -8.31 -8.11
N VAL A 90 -0.74 -8.38 -6.82
CA VAL A 90 0.65 -8.19 -6.36
C VAL A 90 1.59 -9.20 -7.01
N ARG A 91 1.19 -10.47 -7.14
CA ARG A 91 1.96 -11.49 -7.87
C ARG A 91 2.15 -11.15 -9.33
N ASN A 92 1.10 -10.69 -10.01
CA ASN A 92 1.16 -10.31 -11.42
C ASN A 92 2.11 -9.14 -11.65
N VAL A 93 2.04 -8.10 -10.82
CA VAL A 93 2.97 -6.95 -10.87
C VAL A 93 4.42 -7.41 -10.67
N LYS A 94 4.65 -8.29 -9.69
CA LYS A 94 5.99 -8.84 -9.43
C LYS A 94 6.52 -9.70 -10.59
N ALA A 95 5.67 -10.50 -11.22
CA ALA A 95 6.06 -11.42 -12.28
C ALA A 95 6.28 -10.72 -13.62
N ARG A 96 5.58 -9.61 -13.88
CA ARG A 96 5.56 -8.91 -15.17
C ARG A 96 5.92 -7.44 -15.01
N LYS A 97 7.00 -7.15 -14.28
CA LYS A 97 7.38 -5.77 -13.90
C LYS A 97 7.45 -4.79 -15.07
N GLU A 98 7.82 -5.25 -16.26
CA GLU A 98 7.92 -4.41 -17.45
C GLU A 98 6.55 -4.02 -18.04
N GLU A 99 5.48 -4.73 -17.68
CA GLU A 99 4.09 -4.42 -18.07
C GLU A 99 3.45 -3.38 -17.13
N TYR A 100 4.13 -2.96 -16.06
CA TYR A 100 3.60 -2.05 -15.03
C TYR A 100 4.57 -0.90 -14.74
N ALA A 101 4.04 0.30 -14.52
CA ALA A 101 4.78 1.44 -13.98
C ALA A 101 5.12 1.26 -12.48
N ILE A 102 4.47 0.34 -11.76
CA ILE A 102 4.87 0.02 -10.38
C ILE A 102 6.24 -0.61 -10.38
N TRP A 103 7.18 0.12 -9.78
CA TRP A 103 8.52 -0.37 -9.49
C TRP A 103 8.57 -1.17 -8.20
N SER A 104 7.85 -0.71 -7.17
CA SER A 104 7.77 -1.42 -5.89
C SER A 104 6.45 -1.19 -5.16
N ILE A 105 6.02 -2.22 -4.44
CA ILE A 105 4.90 -2.17 -3.48
C ILE A 105 5.51 -2.42 -2.10
N ASN A 106 5.34 -1.45 -1.21
CA ASN A 106 5.79 -1.49 0.16
C ASN A 106 4.55 -1.56 1.05
N ILE A 107 4.49 -2.60 1.88
CA ILE A 107 3.35 -2.83 2.76
C ILE A 107 3.83 -2.65 4.21
N VAL A 108 3.03 -1.91 4.97
CA VAL A 108 3.25 -1.61 6.38
C VAL A 108 2.08 -2.17 7.19
N GLY A 109 2.41 -2.72 8.35
CA GLY A 109 1.47 -3.34 9.26
C GLY A 109 2.19 -4.18 10.33
N PRO A 110 1.45 -4.75 11.29
CA PRO A 110 2.01 -5.62 12.32
C PRO A 110 2.66 -6.88 11.72
N PHE A 111 3.55 -7.54 12.48
CA PHE A 111 4.29 -8.73 12.04
C PHE A 111 3.40 -9.80 11.39
N SER A 112 2.16 -9.95 11.87
CA SER A 112 1.20 -10.93 11.38
C SER A 112 1.04 -10.88 9.87
N ILE A 113 1.08 -9.70 9.23
CA ILE A 113 0.81 -9.48 7.79
C ILE A 113 1.58 -10.41 6.85
N LEU A 114 2.74 -10.93 7.26
CA LEU A 114 3.52 -11.90 6.50
C LEU A 114 2.78 -13.21 6.23
N HIS A 115 1.84 -13.56 7.11
CA HIS A 115 1.09 -14.80 7.08
C HIS A 115 -0.27 -14.65 6.41
N LEU A 116 -0.58 -13.49 5.81
CA LEU A 116 -1.84 -13.32 5.09
C LEU A 116 -1.85 -14.21 3.85
N SER A 117 -2.89 -15.04 3.75
CA SER A 117 -3.11 -15.98 2.65
C SER A 117 -4.61 -16.16 2.39
N SER A 118 -4.96 -16.67 1.22
CA SER A 118 -6.32 -17.12 0.88
C SER A 118 -6.32 -18.61 0.54
N LYS A 119 -7.51 -19.21 0.37
CA LYS A 119 -7.64 -20.61 -0.09
C LYS A 119 -7.00 -20.84 -1.45
N GLU A 120 -7.03 -19.84 -2.33
CA GLU A 120 -6.45 -19.90 -3.68
C GLU A 120 -4.97 -19.48 -3.70
N VAL A 121 -4.54 -18.65 -2.75
CA VAL A 121 -3.22 -18.04 -2.69
C VAL A 121 -2.59 -18.32 -1.32
N THR A 122 -1.90 -19.44 -1.23
CA THR A 122 -1.34 -19.96 0.03
C THR A 122 0.06 -19.43 0.38
N THR A 123 0.71 -18.72 -0.53
CA THR A 123 2.08 -18.18 -0.31
C THR A 123 2.11 -16.66 -0.47
N SER A 124 2.78 -15.99 0.45
CA SER A 124 2.93 -14.54 0.42
C SER A 124 3.74 -14.09 -0.81
N PRO A 125 3.28 -13.08 -1.57
CA PRO A 125 4.02 -12.58 -2.73
C PRO A 125 5.20 -11.66 -2.38
N PHE A 126 5.34 -11.25 -1.12
CA PHE A 126 6.33 -10.26 -0.69
C PHE A 126 7.71 -10.90 -0.47
N ASN A 127 8.74 -10.30 -1.08
CA ASN A 127 10.10 -10.87 -1.14
C ASN A 127 11.03 -10.43 0.00
N VAL A 128 10.87 -9.19 0.48
CA VAL A 128 11.77 -8.59 1.47
C VAL A 128 10.97 -8.32 2.71
N TYR A 129 11.45 -8.89 3.82
CA TYR A 129 10.93 -8.61 5.13
C TYR A 129 11.97 -7.81 5.92
N ARG A 130 11.61 -6.61 6.35
CA ARG A 130 12.31 -5.92 7.42
C ARG A 130 11.35 -5.78 8.59
N SER A 131 11.55 -6.58 9.64
CA SER A 131 10.97 -6.28 10.93
C SER A 131 11.67 -5.03 11.47
N PHE A 132 10.94 -3.93 11.56
CA PHE A 132 11.37 -2.84 12.42
C PHE A 132 10.78 -3.14 13.80
N GLN A 133 11.60 -3.70 14.70
CA GLN A 133 11.23 -3.70 16.11
C GLN A 133 11.32 -2.26 16.59
N THR A 134 10.17 -1.62 16.78
CA THR A 134 10.09 -0.39 17.54
C THR A 134 10.21 -0.76 19.02
N PRO A 135 11.36 -0.51 19.68
CA PRO A 135 11.45 -0.77 21.11
C PRO A 135 10.41 0.10 21.82
N ASN A 136 9.80 -0.45 22.87
CA ASN A 136 8.96 0.35 23.75
C ASN A 136 9.78 1.54 24.28
N PHE A 137 9.13 2.68 24.46
CA PHE A 137 9.77 3.82 25.08
C PHE A 137 10.28 3.43 26.48
N THR A 138 11.49 3.87 26.78
CA THR A 138 12.04 3.85 28.14
C THR A 138 11.24 4.80 29.04
N GLN A 139 11.32 4.62 30.35
CA GLN A 139 10.64 5.49 31.31
C GLN A 139 11.06 6.96 31.11
N GLU A 140 12.34 7.21 30.85
CA GLU A 140 12.89 8.53 30.61
C GLU A 140 12.31 9.16 29.34
N GLN A 141 12.17 8.39 28.26
CA GLN A 141 11.55 8.86 27.02
C GLN A 141 10.06 9.18 27.21
N VAL A 142 9.33 8.36 27.97
CA VAL A 142 7.91 8.64 28.30
C VAL A 142 7.80 9.93 29.12
N GLN A 143 8.65 10.09 30.15
CA GLN A 143 8.66 11.31 30.96
C GLN A 143 9.04 12.55 30.16
N PHE A 144 9.98 12.42 29.22
CA PHE A 144 10.36 13.49 28.30
C PHE A 144 9.20 13.89 27.40
N LEU A 145 8.58 12.92 26.69
CA LEU A 145 7.43 13.17 25.81
C LEU A 145 6.25 13.78 26.57
N PHE A 146 6.00 13.32 27.80
CA PHE A 146 4.94 13.86 28.65
C PHE A 146 5.20 15.32 29.03
N LYS A 147 6.45 15.68 29.36
CA LYS A 147 6.82 17.08 29.64
C LYS A 147 6.71 17.96 28.39
N GLU A 148 7.18 17.47 27.24
CA GLU A 148 7.05 18.20 25.97
C GLU A 148 5.58 18.45 25.61
N TYR A 149 4.70 17.47 25.83
CA TYR A 149 3.27 17.65 25.63
C TYR A 149 2.67 18.67 26.62
N ALA A 150 3.04 18.58 27.90
CA ALA A 150 2.54 19.48 28.94
C ALA A 150 3.03 20.93 28.78
N ASN A 151 4.21 21.15 28.20
CA ASN A 151 4.81 22.48 28.02
C ASN A 151 4.40 23.17 26.71
N ASN A 152 3.85 22.44 25.74
CA ASN A 152 3.36 22.98 24.46
C ASN A 152 1.85 23.30 24.49
N HIS A 153 1.28 23.46 25.70
CA HIS A 153 -0.09 23.93 25.94
C HIS A 153 -0.11 25.14 26.87
#